data_AF-A0AA51MX37-F1
#
_entry.id   AF-A0AA51MX37-F1
#
_cell.length_a   1.000
_cell.length_b   1.000
_cell.length_c   1.000
_cell.angle_alpha   90.00
_cell.angle_beta   90.00
_cell.angle_gamma   90.00
#
_symmetry.space_group_name_H-M   'P 1'
#
loop_
_entity.id
_entity.type
_entity.pdbx_description
1 polymer ?
#
loop_
_entity_poly.entity_id
_entity_poly.type
_entity_poly.pdbx_seq_one_letter_code
_entity_poly.pdbx_strand_id
1 'polypeptide(L)' 'MSLFGIIYKEELPSRAKYVYMYLKDRCDAKGEYWPAINTIAKDTSMSRSTVKRAIADLIRCGLLRKESRYR' A
#
# COMPACT_ATOMS: atom_id res chain seq x y z
N MET A 1 -17.23 -0.96 13.20
CA MET A 1 -17.18 -1.52 11.84
C MET A 1 -15.71 -1.81 11.52
N SER A 2 -15.33 -3.08 11.46
CA SER A 2 -13.92 -3.48 11.27
C SER A 2 -13.44 -3.14 9.85
N LEU A 3 -12.40 -2.30 9.74
CA LEU A 3 -11.74 -1.90 8.48
C LEU A 3 -11.30 -3.11 7.64
N PHE A 4 -11.03 -4.24 8.31
CA PHE A 4 -10.65 -5.50 7.68
C PHE A 4 -11.71 -6.01 6.70
N GLY A 5 -13.01 -5.85 7.01
CA GLY A 5 -14.08 -6.46 6.21
C GLY A 5 -14.20 -5.92 4.78
N ILE A 6 -13.81 -4.66 4.54
CA ILE A 6 -13.90 -4.03 3.21
C ILE A 6 -12.72 -4.46 2.33
N ILE A 7 -11.51 -4.52 2.90
CA ILE A 7 -10.29 -4.93 2.19
C ILE A 7 -10.33 -6.43 1.86
N TYR A 8 -10.91 -7.25 2.74
CA TYR A 8 -11.06 -8.68 2.46
C TYR A 8 -12.09 -8.98 1.36
N LYS A 9 -13.10 -8.12 1.17
CA LYS A 9 -14.14 -8.26 0.13
C LYS A 9 -13.63 -8.01 -1.29
N GLU A 10 -12.60 -7.19 -1.46
CA GLU A 10 -11.98 -7.01 -2.77
C GLU A 10 -11.07 -8.21 -3.11
N GLU A 11 -11.11 -8.64 -4.37
CA GLU A 11 -10.24 -9.68 -4.99
C GLU A 11 -8.77 -9.21 -5.12
N LEU A 12 -8.25 -8.57 -4.08
CA LEU A 12 -6.86 -8.16 -4.01
C LEU A 12 -5.97 -9.33 -3.60
N PRO A 13 -4.80 -9.50 -4.22
CA PRO A 13 -3.79 -10.43 -3.75
C PRO A 13 -3.40 -10.14 -2.30
N SER A 14 -3.15 -11.18 -1.49
CA SER A 14 -2.80 -11.03 -0.06
C SER A 14 -1.62 -10.09 0.19
N ARG A 15 -0.64 -10.07 -0.73
CA ARG A 15 0.49 -9.12 -0.72
C ARG A 15 0.05 -7.65 -0.79
N ALA A 16 -0.96 -7.35 -1.59
CA ALA A 16 -1.48 -5.99 -1.79
C ALA A 16 -2.24 -5.54 -0.54
N LYS A 17 -3.04 -6.44 0.05
CA LYS A 17 -3.73 -6.19 1.33
C LYS A 17 -2.72 -5.88 2.44
N TYR A 18 -1.63 -6.64 2.52
CA TYR A 18 -0.59 -6.43 3.51
C TYR A 18 0.12 -5.08 3.33
N VAL A 19 0.54 -4.75 2.10
CA VAL A 19 1.16 -3.45 1.79
C VAL A 19 0.18 -2.30 2.08
N TYR A 20 -1.11 -2.45 1.78
CA TYR A 20 -2.11 -1.45 2.11
C TYR A 20 -2.24 -1.22 3.61
N MET A 21 -2.35 -2.29 4.41
CA MET A 21 -2.43 -2.19 5.87
C MET A 21 -1.20 -1.50 6.45
N TYR A 22 -0.01 -1.89 5.97
CA TYR A 22 1.24 -1.26 6.35
C TYR A 22 1.27 0.25 6.05
N LEU A 23 0.80 0.66 4.87
CA LEU A 23 0.75 2.07 4.49
C LEU A 23 -0.29 2.85 5.31
N LYS A 24 -1.44 2.22 5.62
CA LYS A 24 -2.51 2.80 6.43
C LYS A 24 -2.06 3.05 7.87
N ASP A 25 -1.33 2.09 8.45
CA ASP A 25 -0.83 2.16 9.83
C ASP A 25 0.26 3.25 9.99
N ARG A 26 1.01 3.54 8.93
CA ARG A 26 2.11 4.51 8.93
C ARG A 26 1.78 5.84 8.28
N CYS A 27 0.56 6.02 7.77
CA CYS A 27 0.14 7.32 7.27
C CYS A 27 -0.04 8.30 8.42
N ASP A 28 0.22 9.58 8.16
CA ASP A 28 -0.01 10.62 9.13
C ASP A 28 -1.51 10.87 9.34
N ALA A 29 -1.85 11.80 10.24
CA ALA A 29 -3.25 12.17 10.51
C ALA A 29 -4.00 12.73 9.27
N LYS A 30 -3.28 13.13 8.22
CA LYS A 30 -3.86 13.58 6.94
C LYS A 30 -4.03 12.43 5.94
N GLY A 31 -3.57 11.23 6.28
CA GLY A 31 -3.60 10.07 5.38
C GLY A 31 -2.49 10.11 4.34
N GLU A 32 -1.48 10.94 4.51
CA GLU A 32 -0.38 11.14 3.57
C GLU A 32 0.87 10.38 4.04
N TYR A 33 1.56 9.74 3.10
CA TYR A 33 2.82 9.04 3.37
C TYR A 33 3.62 8.92 2.08
N TRP A 34 4.89 9.35 2.10
CA TRP A 34 5.78 9.31 0.92
C TRP A 34 7.02 8.43 1.15
N PRO A 35 6.84 7.13 1.42
CA PRO A 35 7.95 6.22 1.62
C PRO A 35 8.68 5.94 0.31
N ALA A 36 10.00 5.74 0.40
CA ALA A 36 10.74 5.12 -0.69
C ALA A 36 10.32 3.66 -0.84
N ILE A 37 10.25 3.14 -2.08
CA ILE A 37 9.94 1.73 -2.35
C ILE A 37 10.87 0.78 -1.59
N ASN A 38 12.15 1.16 -1.45
CA ASN A 38 13.14 0.38 -0.72
C ASN A 38 12.80 0.25 0.77
N THR A 39 12.23 1.29 1.38
CA THR A 39 11.79 1.27 2.78
C THR A 39 10.64 0.31 2.97
N ILE A 40 9.61 0.39 2.11
CA ILE A 40 8.48 -0.54 2.15
C ILE A 40 8.97 -1.99 1.98
N ALA A 41 9.86 -2.22 1.01
CA ALA A 41 10.43 -3.55 0.76
C ALA A 41 11.16 -4.11 1.99
N LYS A 42 11.99 -3.30 2.64
CA LYS A 42 12.72 -3.68 3.86
C LYS A 42 11.78 -4.00 5.01
N ASP A 43 10.77 -3.16 5.21
CA ASP A 43 9.89 -3.25 6.39
C ASP A 43 8.81 -4.33 6.24
N THR A 44 8.42 -4.65 5.00
CA THR A 44 7.48 -5.74 4.69
C THR A 44 8.18 -7.07 4.38
N SER A 45 9.52 -7.11 4.42
CA SER A 45 10.35 -8.25 4.00
C SER A 45 10.01 -8.76 2.58
N MET A 46 9.55 -7.87 1.70
CA MET A 46 9.18 -8.18 0.32
C MET A 46 10.25 -7.68 -0.65
N SER A 47 10.37 -8.34 -1.80
CA SER A 47 11.21 -7.82 -2.88
C SER A 47 10.65 -6.50 -3.42
N ARG A 48 11.55 -5.64 -3.94
CA ARG A 48 11.17 -4.36 -4.57
C ARG A 48 10.16 -4.56 -5.71
N SER A 49 10.28 -5.65 -6.48
CA SER A 49 9.35 -5.97 -7.57
C SER A 49 7.98 -6.38 -7.04
N THR A 50 7.91 -7.15 -5.94
CA THR A 50 6.65 -7.49 -5.28
C THR A 50 5.95 -6.25 -4.74
N VAL A 51 6.67 -5.34 -4.09
CA VAL A 51 6.11 -4.07 -3.60
C VAL A 51 5.57 -3.22 -4.75
N LYS A 52 6.32 -3.10 -5.86
CA LYS A 52 5.85 -2.37 -7.05
C LYS A 52 4.55 -2.96 -7.61
N ARG A 53 4.45 -4.29 -7.70
CA ARG A 53 3.23 -4.97 -8.17
C ARG A 53 2.08 -4.77 -7.20
N ALA A 54 2.31 -4.90 -5.90
CA ALA A 54 1.30 -4.64 -4.88
C ALA A 54 0.76 -3.21 -4.95
N ILE A 55 1.64 -2.21 -5.09
CA ILE A 55 1.24 -0.81 -5.29
C ILE A 55 0.41 -0.64 -6.56
N ALA A 56 0.83 -1.26 -7.68
CA ALA A 56 0.07 -1.22 -8.93
C ALA A 56 -1.32 -1.86 -8.79
N ASP A 57 -1.42 -3.00 -8.10
CA ASP A 57 -2.69 -3.67 -7.80
C ASP A 57 -3.61 -2.74 -6.97
N LEU A 58 -3.07 -2.07 -5.95
CA LEU A 58 -3.81 -1.11 -5.11
C LEU A 58 -4.27 0.14 -5.87
N ILE A 59 -3.43 0.67 -6.77
CA ILE A 59 -3.80 1.80 -7.64
C ILE A 59 -4.93 1.37 -8.60
N ARG A 60 -4.84 0.17 -9.16
CA ARG A 60 -5.87 -0.37 -10.08
C ARG A 60 -7.22 -0.52 -9.39
N CYS A 61 -7.23 -0.91 -8.12
CA CYS A 61 -8.44 -0.98 -7.30
C CYS A 61 -8.92 0.40 -6.79
N GLY A 62 -8.19 1.48 -7.06
CA GLY A 62 -8.56 2.82 -6.58
C GLY A 62 -8.35 3.03 -5.08
N LEU A 63 -7.70 2.09 -4.39
CA LEU A 63 -7.42 2.17 -2.95
C LEU A 63 -6.21 3.04 -2.62
N LEU A 64 -5.34 3.27 -3.60
CA LEU A 64 -4.13 4.06 -3.43
C LEU A 64 -3.96 5.05 -4.57
N ARG A 65 -3.62 6.29 -4.23
CA ARG A 65 -3.22 7.33 -5.19
C ARG A 65 -1.73 7.57 -5.04
N LYS A 66 -0.99 7.50 -6.14
CA LYS A 66 0.41 7.90 -6.19
C LYS A 66 0.49 9.33 -6.68
N GLU A 67 1.12 10.20 -5.89
CA GLU A 67 1.49 11.54 -6.35
C GLU A 67 2.99 11.57 -6.66
N SER A 68 3.33 12.05 -7.86
CA SER A 68 4.72 12.34 -8.20
C SER A 68 5.10 13.67 -7.55
N ARG A 69 5.91 13.61 -6.49
CA ARG A 69 6.53 14.81 -5.93
C ARG A 69 7.60 15.28 -6.92
N TYR A 70 7.28 16.29 -7.71
CA TYR A 70 8.27 17.09 -8.40
C TYR A 70 9.00 17.95 -7.35
N ARG A 71 10.32 17.97 -7.40
CA ARG A 71 11.16 18.81 -6.56
C ARG A 71 11.44 20.12 -7.27
#